data_AF-A0A7S4HYY6-F1
#
_entry.id   AF-A0A7S4HYY6-F1
#
_cell.length_a   1.000
_cell.length_b   1.000
_cell.length_c   1.000
_cell.angle_alpha   90.00
_cell.angle_beta   90.00
_cell.angle_gamma   90.00
#
_symmetry.space_group_name_H-M   'P 1'
#
loop_
_entity.id
_entity.type
_entity.pdbx_description
1 polymer ?
#
loop_
_entity_poly.entity_id
_entity_poly.type
_entity_poly.pdbx_seq_one_letter_code
_entity_poly.pdbx_strand_id
1 'polypeptide(L)'
;IIHICFAAEFTLGVIDWPVWDNPLASGIPFGTTQFTEARDLAVRDLNEDPNILPNITLKLEVAPVSLSQPLAIDAIIRFYEADHTLILGNPSSSSAVQTAIVASVLDMAQLASLPTIPELTNFPNFFRLTPPSIGQVLSMRDTILYYIGIQSGWNTVAVLS
;
A
#
# COMPACT_ATOMS: atom_id res chain seq x y z
N ILE A 1 9.41 17.23 15.08
CA ILE A 1 8.82 15.87 14.99
C ILE A 1 8.09 15.82 13.66
N ILE A 2 8.39 14.84 12.81
CA ILE A 2 7.60 14.62 11.59
C ILE A 2 6.63 13.49 11.90
N HIS A 3 5.38 13.76 11.59
CA HIS A 3 4.21 12.98 11.92
C HIS A 3 3.85 12.13 10.70
N ILE A 4 4.16 10.83 10.78
CA ILE A 4 4.00 9.85 9.70
C ILE A 4 2.93 8.85 10.11
N CYS A 5 1.97 8.66 9.21
CA CYS A 5 0.86 7.75 9.42
C CYS A 5 0.92 6.54 8.52
N PHE A 6 0.35 5.43 8.96
CA PHE A 6 0.23 4.22 8.18
C PHE A 6 -1.19 3.64 8.27
N ALA A 7 -1.83 3.47 7.11
CA ALA A 7 -3.06 2.70 6.98
C ALA A 7 -2.71 1.20 6.84
N ALA A 8 -2.77 0.46 7.95
CA ALA A 8 -2.52 -0.98 8.06
C ALA A 8 -3.78 -1.79 7.82
N GLU A 9 -3.68 -2.99 7.24
CA GLU A 9 -4.89 -3.78 6.96
C GLU A 9 -5.52 -4.40 8.23
N PHE A 10 -4.82 -4.63 9.34
CA PHE A 10 -5.47 -5.19 10.55
C PHE A 10 -4.74 -4.75 11.82
N THR A 11 -5.50 -4.43 12.87
CA THR A 11 -4.99 -4.42 14.25
C THR A 11 -5.28 -5.78 14.85
N LEU A 12 -4.25 -6.48 15.30
CA LEU A 12 -4.43 -7.49 16.32
C LEU A 12 -4.88 -6.78 17.59
N GLY A 13 -6.19 -6.72 17.81
CA GLY A 13 -6.65 -6.97 19.17
C GLY A 13 -6.12 -8.36 19.52
N VAL A 14 -5.44 -8.50 20.65
CA VAL A 14 -5.12 -9.81 21.20
C VAL A 14 -6.45 -10.51 21.46
N ILE A 15 -6.93 -11.26 20.47
CA ILE A 15 -8.08 -12.13 20.60
C ILE A 15 -7.54 -13.53 20.39
N ASP A 16 -7.42 -14.25 21.51
CA ASP A 16 -7.19 -15.69 21.57
C ASP A 16 -8.33 -16.40 20.81
N TRP A 17 -8.12 -16.69 19.53
CA TRP A 17 -8.93 -17.66 18.79
C TRP A 17 -8.05 -18.85 18.40
N PRO A 18 -8.51 -20.10 18.63
CA PRO A 18 -7.73 -21.28 18.28
C PRO A 18 -7.65 -21.42 16.75
N VAL A 19 -6.42 -21.59 16.25
CA VAL A 19 -6.01 -21.48 14.84
C VAL A 19 -6.39 -22.71 13.97
N TRP A 20 -7.39 -23.51 14.34
CA TRP A 20 -7.45 -24.89 13.82
C TRP A 20 -8.35 -25.22 12.61
N ASP A 21 -9.25 -24.36 12.14
CA ASP A 21 -10.26 -24.81 11.14
C ASP A 21 -10.37 -24.03 9.82
N ASN A 22 -9.34 -23.27 9.40
CA ASN A 22 -9.35 -22.74 8.02
C ASN A 22 -7.93 -22.62 7.40
N PRO A 23 -7.53 -23.56 6.51
CA PRO A 23 -6.22 -23.54 5.85
C PRO A 23 -6.08 -22.44 4.77
N LEU A 24 -7.12 -21.65 4.51
CA LEU A 24 -7.04 -20.41 3.72
C LEU A 24 -7.04 -19.14 4.59
N ALA A 25 -7.42 -19.23 5.86
CA ALA A 25 -7.31 -18.11 6.82
C ALA A 25 -5.89 -17.96 7.39
N SER A 26 -5.05 -18.99 7.25
CA SER A 26 -3.64 -18.97 7.65
C SER A 26 -2.74 -18.09 6.76
N GLY A 27 -3.23 -17.61 5.62
CA GLY A 27 -2.49 -16.71 4.72
C GLY A 27 -2.57 -15.22 5.07
N ILE A 28 -3.50 -14.82 5.94
CA ILE A 28 -3.82 -13.42 6.24
C ILE A 28 -2.91 -12.73 7.28
N PRO A 29 -2.17 -13.40 8.19
CA PRO A 29 -1.25 -12.69 9.09
C PRO A 29 0.07 -12.25 8.44
N PHE A 30 0.43 -12.76 7.25
CA PHE A 30 1.79 -12.67 6.71
C PHE A 30 2.14 -11.30 6.10
N GLY A 31 1.25 -10.66 5.34
CA GLY A 31 1.59 -9.40 4.67
C GLY A 31 1.58 -8.19 5.62
N THR A 32 0.63 -8.17 6.55
CA THR A 32 0.26 -6.98 7.33
C THR A 32 1.22 -6.69 8.47
N THR A 33 1.69 -7.76 9.12
CA THR A 33 2.74 -7.72 10.15
C THR A 33 4.05 -7.27 9.52
N GLN A 34 4.47 -7.88 8.40
CA GLN A 34 5.73 -7.57 7.73
C GLN A 34 5.79 -6.12 7.21
N PHE A 35 4.72 -5.59 6.63
CA PHE A 35 4.72 -4.19 6.17
C PHE A 35 4.76 -3.19 7.33
N THR A 36 4.18 -3.53 8.47
CA THR A 36 4.22 -2.67 9.66
C THR A 36 5.59 -2.75 10.32
N GLU A 37 6.12 -3.96 10.50
CA GLU A 37 7.46 -4.23 11.07
C GLU A 37 8.58 -3.63 10.22
N ALA A 38 8.53 -3.79 8.90
CA ALA A 38 9.53 -3.20 8.00
C ALA A 38 9.54 -1.67 8.10
N ARG A 39 8.38 -1.04 8.30
CA ARG A 39 8.30 0.41 8.50
C ARG A 39 8.80 0.84 9.88
N ASP A 40 8.46 0.10 10.92
CA ASP A 40 8.95 0.37 12.28
C ASP A 40 10.48 0.26 12.35
N LEU A 41 11.04 -0.79 11.72
CA LEU A 41 12.50 -0.95 11.58
C LEU A 41 13.12 0.20 10.78
N ALA A 42 12.55 0.58 9.63
CA ALA A 42 13.08 1.69 8.86
C ALA A 42 13.04 3.03 9.63
N VAL A 43 11.96 3.30 10.38
CA VAL A 43 11.85 4.49 11.23
C VAL A 43 12.87 4.46 12.37
N ARG A 44 13.11 3.28 12.95
CA ARG A 44 14.14 3.09 13.98
C ARG A 44 15.53 3.36 13.44
N ASP A 45 15.90 2.75 12.32
CA ASP A 45 17.20 2.94 11.67
C ASP A 45 17.43 4.42 11.32
N LEU A 46 16.41 5.11 10.81
CA LEU A 46 16.48 6.55 10.50
C LEU A 46 16.66 7.42 11.75
N ASN A 47 16.02 7.06 12.86
CA ASN A 47 16.13 7.80 14.13
C ASN A 47 17.48 7.54 14.84
N GLU A 48 18.12 6.41 14.58
CA GLU A 48 19.41 6.03 15.17
C GLU A 48 20.62 6.61 14.40
N ASP A 49 20.46 7.00 13.13
CA ASP A 49 21.51 7.67 12.36
C ASP A 49 21.54 9.19 12.58
N PRO A 50 22.53 9.74 13.30
CA PRO A 50 22.60 11.18 13.57
C PRO A 50 22.86 12.04 12.33
N ASN A 51 23.22 11.43 11.18
CA ASN A 51 23.47 12.15 9.93
C ASN A 51 22.18 12.36 9.12
N ILE A 52 21.10 11.63 9.43
CA ILE A 52 19.83 11.69 8.71
C ILE A 52 18.81 12.38 9.62
N LEU A 53 18.28 13.52 9.17
CA LEU A 53 17.32 14.33 9.93
C LEU A 53 17.79 14.70 11.35
N PRO A 54 18.97 15.35 11.51
CA PRO A 54 19.51 15.66 12.82
C PRO A 54 18.51 16.50 13.65
N ASN A 55 18.35 16.13 14.92
CA ASN A 55 17.41 16.74 15.86
C ASN A 55 15.91 16.55 15.53
N ILE A 56 15.57 15.63 14.62
CA ILE A 56 14.20 15.28 14.31
C ILE A 56 14.00 13.79 14.64
N THR A 57 12.98 13.50 15.43
CA THR A 57 12.50 12.13 15.64
C THR A 57 11.27 11.90 14.77
N LEU A 58 11.32 10.84 13.97
CA LEU A 58 10.20 10.28 13.23
C LEU A 58 9.36 9.39 14.14
N LYS A 59 8.04 9.48 14.02
CA LYS A 59 7.10 8.58 14.71
C LYS A 59 6.15 7.98 13.69
N LEU A 60 5.88 6.69 13.85
CA LEU A 60 4.90 5.96 13.05
C LEU A 60 3.60 5.82 13.87
N GLU A 61 2.50 6.34 13.34
CA GLU A 61 1.17 6.05 13.86
C GLU A 61 0.43 5.12 12.90
N VAL A 62 -0.19 4.06 13.43
CA VAL A 62 -0.79 3.00 12.62
C VAL A 62 -2.30 2.94 12.87
N ALA A 63 -3.09 2.98 11.80
CA ALA A 63 -4.54 2.79 11.83
C ALA A 63 -4.94 1.52 11.09
N PRO A 64 -5.77 0.65 11.69
CA PRO A 64 -6.34 -0.51 11.01
C PRO A 64 -7.44 -0.09 10.04
N VAL A 65 -7.33 -0.48 8.77
CA VAL A 65 -8.28 -0.15 7.71
C VAL A 65 -8.86 -1.38 7.01
N SER A 66 -8.34 -2.60 7.20
CA SER A 66 -8.95 -3.87 6.72
C SER A 66 -9.40 -3.88 5.29
N LEU A 67 -8.59 -3.28 4.41
CA LEU A 67 -8.88 -3.11 2.97
C LEU A 67 -10.22 -2.38 2.69
N SER A 68 -10.82 -1.78 3.72
CA SER A 68 -12.08 -1.07 3.68
C SER A 68 -11.85 0.37 3.29
N GLN A 69 -12.46 0.80 2.19
CA GLN A 69 -12.35 2.19 1.73
C GLN A 69 -12.91 3.18 2.76
N PRO A 70 -14.08 2.95 3.39
CA PRO A 70 -14.58 3.84 4.44
C PRO A 70 -13.62 3.98 5.63
N LEU A 71 -13.00 2.87 6.09
CA LEU A 71 -12.05 2.94 7.20
C LEU A 71 -10.75 3.63 6.80
N ALA A 72 -10.31 3.46 5.55
CA ALA A 72 -9.15 4.16 5.04
C ALA A 72 -9.38 5.68 4.95
N ILE A 73 -10.59 6.10 4.57
CA ILE A 73 -11.02 7.51 4.56
C ILE A 73 -11.12 8.06 6.01
N ASP A 74 -11.70 7.31 6.93
CA ASP A 74 -11.75 7.71 8.35
C ASP A 74 -10.34 7.90 8.93
N ALA A 75 -9.44 6.96 8.65
CA ALA A 75 -8.06 7.01 9.12
C ALA A 75 -7.31 8.26 8.61
N ILE A 76 -7.37 8.57 7.30
CA ILE A 76 -6.70 9.76 6.75
C ILE A 76 -7.23 11.05 7.38
N ILE A 77 -8.54 11.17 7.60
CA ILE A 77 -9.13 12.36 8.23
C ILE A 77 -8.62 12.50 9.66
N ARG A 78 -8.63 11.41 10.44
CA ARG A 78 -8.12 11.41 11.82
C ARG A 78 -6.63 11.76 11.88
N PHE A 79 -5.85 11.29 10.91
CA PHE A 79 -4.44 11.62 10.81
C PHE A 79 -4.21 13.09 10.45
N TYR A 80 -5.01 13.65 9.56
CA TYR A 80 -4.99 15.08 9.28
C TYR A 80 -5.32 15.91 10.54
N GLU A 81 -6.37 15.52 11.27
CA GLU A 81 -6.77 16.18 12.53
C GLU A 81 -5.70 16.10 13.63
N ALA A 82 -4.79 15.13 13.54
CA ALA A 82 -3.65 14.97 14.44
C ALA A 82 -2.33 15.56 13.87
N ASP A 83 -2.44 16.51 12.93
CA ASP A 83 -1.33 17.26 12.31
C ASP A 83 -0.30 16.38 11.58
N HIS A 84 -0.71 15.20 11.10
CA HIS A 84 0.14 14.39 10.23
C HIS A 84 0.09 14.91 8.79
N THR A 85 1.23 14.86 8.11
CA THR A 85 1.38 15.42 6.75
C THR A 85 1.71 14.37 5.69
N LEU A 86 2.07 13.16 6.13
CA LEU A 86 2.45 12.05 5.26
C LEU A 86 1.72 10.78 5.68
N ILE A 87 1.12 10.13 4.68
CA ILE A 87 0.49 8.83 4.80
C ILE A 87 1.33 7.82 4.04
N LEU A 88 1.71 6.76 4.71
CA LEU A 88 2.27 5.57 4.14
C LEU A 88 1.15 4.54 3.96
N GLY A 89 1.18 3.76 2.88
CA GLY A 89 0.32 2.58 2.75
C GLY A 89 -0.87 2.72 1.81
N ASN A 90 -1.97 2.06 2.19
CA ASN A 90 -3.06 1.64 1.32
C ASN A 90 -2.63 0.59 0.28
N PRO A 91 -2.57 -0.70 0.67
CA PRO A 91 -2.12 -1.78 -0.21
C PRO A 91 -3.10 -2.08 -1.35
N SER A 92 -4.41 -1.92 -1.12
CA SER A 92 -5.41 -2.02 -2.18
C SER A 92 -5.38 -0.78 -3.07
N SER A 93 -5.38 -0.98 -4.39
CA SER A 93 -5.53 0.11 -5.36
C SER A 93 -6.85 0.87 -5.17
N SER A 94 -7.93 0.17 -4.79
CA SER A 94 -9.23 0.81 -4.60
C SER A 94 -9.25 1.74 -3.39
N SER A 95 -8.58 1.37 -2.28
CA SER A 95 -8.44 2.23 -1.10
C SER A 95 -7.42 3.34 -1.32
N ALA A 96 -6.35 3.06 -2.07
CA ALA A 96 -5.34 4.06 -2.42
C ALA A 96 -5.92 5.20 -3.25
N VAL A 97 -6.80 4.92 -4.21
CA VAL A 97 -7.49 5.95 -5.00
C VAL A 97 -8.37 6.82 -4.09
N GLN A 98 -9.17 6.21 -3.21
CA GLN A 98 -10.05 6.96 -2.32
C GLN A 98 -9.28 7.85 -1.35
N THR A 99 -8.20 7.33 -0.78
CA THR A 99 -7.32 8.11 0.10
C THR A 99 -6.54 9.17 -0.66
N ALA A 100 -6.14 8.94 -1.91
CA ALA A 100 -5.48 9.96 -2.73
C ALA A 100 -6.42 11.14 -3.08
N ILE A 101 -7.70 10.86 -3.33
CA ILE A 101 -8.74 11.89 -3.49
C ILE A 101 -8.79 12.76 -2.22
N VAL A 102 -8.94 12.13 -1.05
CA VAL A 102 -9.02 12.85 0.23
C VAL A 102 -7.72 13.61 0.52
N ALA A 103 -6.56 12.97 0.31
CA ALA A 103 -5.24 13.56 0.51
C ALA A 103 -5.03 14.82 -0.34
N SER A 104 -5.55 14.84 -1.58
CA SER A 104 -5.49 16.03 -2.44
C SER A 104 -6.29 17.22 -1.91
N VAL A 105 -7.38 16.95 -1.17
CA VAL A 105 -8.20 18.00 -0.54
C VAL A 105 -7.56 18.49 0.76
N LEU A 106 -6.96 17.57 1.52
CA LEU A 106 -6.32 17.84 2.81
C LEU A 106 -4.86 18.29 2.70
N ASP A 107 -4.33 18.44 1.48
CA ASP A 107 -2.92 18.74 1.20
C ASP A 107 -1.93 17.80 1.91
N MET A 108 -2.27 16.51 1.98
CA MET A 108 -1.41 15.47 2.54
C MET A 108 -0.67 14.73 1.44
N ALA A 109 0.60 14.39 1.69
CA ALA A 109 1.33 13.48 0.83
C ALA A 109 0.93 12.03 1.12
N GLN A 110 0.82 11.20 0.08
CA GLN A 110 0.57 9.77 0.20
C GLN A 110 1.64 8.98 -0.54
N LEU A 111 2.29 8.04 0.16
CA LEU A 111 3.27 7.11 -0.41
C LEU A 111 2.78 5.66 -0.23
N ALA A 112 2.46 5.00 -1.34
CA ALA A 112 1.97 3.62 -1.33
C ALA A 112 3.00 2.62 -1.88
N SER A 113 2.99 1.38 -1.37
CA SER A 113 3.97 0.35 -1.75
C SER A 113 3.44 -0.73 -2.71
N LEU A 114 2.13 -0.90 -2.85
CA LEU A 114 1.52 -1.98 -3.64
C LEU A 114 0.58 -1.55 -4.78
N PRO A 115 -0.18 -0.43 -4.68
CA PRO A 115 -1.12 -0.04 -5.73
C PRO A 115 -0.49 0.17 -7.11
N THR A 116 -1.00 -0.57 -8.10
CA THR A 116 -0.49 -0.54 -9.49
C THR A 116 -1.44 0.11 -10.48
N ILE A 117 -2.64 0.52 -10.04
CA ILE A 117 -3.66 1.07 -10.95
C ILE A 117 -3.14 2.37 -11.63
N PRO A 118 -3.28 2.54 -12.97
CA PRO A 118 -2.71 3.69 -13.68
C PRO A 118 -3.26 5.05 -13.23
N GLU A 119 -4.53 5.11 -12.82
CA GLU A 119 -5.28 6.32 -12.45
C GLU A 119 -4.64 7.06 -11.26
N LEU A 120 -3.86 6.35 -10.43
CA LEU A 120 -3.14 6.97 -9.32
C LEU A 120 -2.13 8.03 -9.76
N THR A 121 -1.72 8.02 -11.04
CA THR A 121 -0.84 9.05 -11.63
C THR A 121 -1.52 10.42 -11.74
N ASN A 122 -2.86 10.47 -11.65
CA ASN A 122 -3.61 11.72 -11.74
C ASN A 122 -3.60 12.54 -10.44
N PHE A 123 -3.08 11.99 -9.33
CA PHE A 123 -3.04 12.66 -8.04
C PHE A 123 -1.63 13.22 -7.76
N PRO A 124 -1.45 14.55 -7.68
CA PRO A 124 -0.12 15.17 -7.60
C PRO A 124 0.62 14.86 -6.29
N ASN A 125 -0.12 14.68 -5.19
CA ASN A 125 0.43 14.37 -3.87
C ASN A 125 0.57 12.86 -3.63
N PHE A 126 0.34 12.04 -4.65
CA PHE A 126 0.45 10.59 -4.56
C PHE A 126 1.76 10.09 -5.17
N PHE A 127 2.48 9.30 -4.40
CA PHE A 127 3.72 8.64 -4.76
C PHE A 127 3.56 7.13 -4.56
N ARG A 128 4.28 6.34 -5.36
CA ARG A 128 4.31 4.88 -5.19
C ARG A 128 5.68 4.30 -5.47
N LEU A 129 5.98 3.20 -4.78
CA LEU A 129 7.21 2.43 -4.98
C LEU A 129 7.07 1.37 -6.08
N THR A 130 5.84 1.00 -6.45
CA THR A 130 5.55 0.04 -7.52
C THR A 130 5.26 0.76 -8.85
N PRO A 131 5.68 0.18 -9.99
CA PRO A 131 5.31 0.71 -11.29
C PRO A 131 3.81 0.46 -11.58
N PRO A 132 3.18 1.28 -12.44
CA PRO A 132 1.83 1.00 -12.92
C PRO A 132 1.74 -0.35 -13.68
N SER A 133 0.59 -1.01 -13.56
CA SER A 133 0.33 -2.33 -14.15
C SER A 133 0.37 -2.35 -15.67
N ILE A 134 0.33 -1.17 -16.34
CA ILE A 134 0.40 -1.08 -17.79
C ILE A 134 1.66 -1.76 -18.36
N GLY A 135 2.81 -1.66 -17.68
CA GLY A 135 4.04 -2.33 -18.13
C GLY A 135 3.92 -3.86 -18.11
N GLN A 136 3.19 -4.40 -17.14
CA GLN A 136 2.89 -5.83 -17.06
C GLN A 136 1.96 -6.26 -18.20
N VAL A 137 0.90 -5.48 -18.47
CA VAL A 137 -0.03 -5.75 -19.58
C VAL A 137 0.69 -5.75 -20.93
N LEU A 138 1.58 -4.78 -21.16
CA LEU A 138 2.39 -4.72 -22.39
C LEU A 138 3.33 -5.93 -22.49
N SER A 139 3.98 -6.32 -21.40
CA SER A 139 4.84 -7.52 -21.36
C SER A 139 4.05 -8.80 -21.67
N MET A 140 2.83 -8.93 -21.14
CA MET A 140 1.94 -10.07 -21.44
C MET A 140 1.56 -10.10 -22.92
N ARG A 141 1.17 -8.95 -23.49
CA ARG A 141 0.87 -8.82 -24.92
C ARG A 141 2.05 -9.25 -25.77
N ASP A 142 3.25 -8.73 -25.49
CA ASP A 142 4.44 -9.00 -26.29
C ASP A 142 4.84 -10.49 -26.21
N THR A 143 4.66 -11.11 -25.03
CA THR A 143 4.84 -12.56 -24.85
C THR A 143 3.85 -13.36 -25.70
N ILE A 144 2.57 -13.00 -25.70
CA ILE A 144 1.55 -13.66 -26.52
C ILE A 144 1.90 -13.55 -28.01
N LEU A 145 2.27 -12.35 -28.48
CA LEU A 145 2.65 -12.10 -29.87
C LEU A 145 3.88 -12.90 -30.29
N TYR A 146 4.87 -13.02 -29.41
CA TYR A 146 6.05 -13.85 -29.65
C TYR A 146 5.67 -15.32 -29.91
N TYR A 147 4.81 -15.89 -29.06
CA TYR A 147 4.40 -17.29 -29.21
C TYR A 147 3.50 -17.54 -30.43
N ILE A 148 2.64 -16.58 -30.80
CA ILE A 148 1.89 -16.64 -32.07
C ILE A 148 2.86 -16.73 -33.27
N GLY A 149 3.95 -15.96 -33.25
CA GLY A 149 4.90 -15.85 -34.35
C GLY A 149 5.69 -17.13 -34.65
N ILE A 150 5.93 -17.98 -33.65
CA ILE A 150 6.76 -19.20 -33.79
C ILE A 150 5.97 -20.47 -34.17
N GLN A 151 4.76 -20.34 -34.70
CA GLN A 151 3.88 -21.40 -35.26
C GLN A 151 3.55 -22.62 -34.35
N SER A 152 3.98 -22.62 -33.09
CA SER A 152 3.66 -23.64 -32.08
C SER A 152 2.92 -23.06 -30.85
N GLY A 153 2.46 -21.81 -30.91
CA GLY A 153 2.04 -21.06 -29.72
C GLY A 153 0.55 -20.78 -29.55
N TRP A 154 0.27 -19.86 -28.62
CA TRP A 154 -1.06 -19.52 -28.12
C TRP A 154 -1.91 -18.85 -29.20
N ASN A 155 -2.80 -19.60 -29.84
CA ASN A 155 -3.69 -19.12 -30.91
C ASN A 155 -5.03 -18.58 -30.40
N THR A 156 -5.37 -18.87 -29.14
CA THR A 156 -6.58 -18.40 -28.46
C THR A 156 -6.20 -17.96 -27.06
N VAL A 157 -6.53 -16.72 -26.71
CA VAL A 157 -6.30 -16.16 -25.37
C VAL A 157 -7.63 -15.61 -24.86
N ALA A 158 -7.94 -15.91 -23.61
CA ALA A 158 -9.07 -15.33 -22.90
C ALA A 158 -8.53 -14.40 -21.80
N VAL A 159 -9.20 -13.25 -21.61
CA VAL A 159 -8.93 -12.34 -20.50
C VAL A 159 -10.07 -12.51 -19.50
N LEU A 160 -9.71 -12.73 -18.24
CA LEU A 160 -10.65 -12.73 -17.13
C LEU A 160 -10.53 -11.39 -16.41
N SER A 161 -11.65 -10.72 -16.21
CA SER A 161 -11.77 -9.43 -15.52
C SER A 161 -12.73 -9.54 -14.35
#